data_AF-B4VMG2-F1
#
_entry.id   AF-B4VMG2-F1
#
_cell.length_a   1.000
_cell.length_b   1.000
_cell.length_c   1.000
_cell.angle_alpha   90.00
_cell.angle_beta   90.00
_cell.angle_gamma   90.00
#
_symmetry.space_group_name_H-M   'P 1'
#
loop_
_entity.id
_entity.type
_entity.pdbx_description
1 polymer ?
#
loop_
_entity_poly.entity_id
_entity_poly.type
_entity_poly.pdbx_seq_one_letter_code
_entity_poly.pdbx_strand_id
1 'polypeptide(L)' 'MEKSICTREYALFLSHLRSARKAAGLTQEQIAQSLQQTQSFVSKCERGERRIDIV' A
#
# COMPACT_ATOMS: atom_id res chain seq x y z
N MET A 1 -3.70 -25.53 1.57
CA MET A 1 -2.88 -24.31 1.42
C MET A 1 -3.73 -23.23 0.76
N GLU A 2 -4.58 -22.56 1.52
CA GLU A 2 -5.34 -21.42 0.98
C GLU A 2 -4.46 -20.17 1.02
N LYS A 3 -3.72 -19.96 -0.07
CA LYS A 3 -3.04 -18.70 -0.36
C LYS A 3 -4.07 -17.66 -0.76
N SER A 4 -4.87 -17.15 0.17
CA SER A 4 -5.65 -15.95 -0.10
C SER A 4 -4.88 -14.73 0.38
N ILE A 5 -4.02 -14.21 -0.50
CA ILE A 5 -3.45 -12.85 -0.40
C ILE A 5 -4.56 -11.79 -0.52
N CYS A 6 -5.78 -12.21 -0.86
CA CYS A 6 -6.96 -11.38 -1.11
C CYS A 6 -8.05 -11.66 -0.07
N THR A 7 -7.74 -11.47 1.22
CA THR A 7 -8.80 -11.43 2.24
C THR A 7 -9.49 -10.07 2.18
N ARG A 8 -10.79 -10.03 2.51
CA ARG A 8 -11.59 -8.79 2.52
C ARG A 8 -10.94 -7.73 3.41
N GLU A 9 -10.34 -8.16 4.51
CA GLU A 9 -9.62 -7.37 5.48
C GLU A 9 -8.39 -6.70 4.86
N TYR A 10 -7.63 -7.41 4.02
CA TYR A 10 -6.47 -6.83 3.35
C TYR A 10 -6.89 -5.80 2.30
N ALA A 11 -7.97 -6.04 1.55
CA ALA A 11 -8.52 -5.05 0.63
C ALA A 11 -8.99 -3.78 1.36
N LEU A 12 -9.63 -3.93 2.53
CA LEU A 12 -10.00 -2.79 3.38
C LEU A 12 -8.76 -2.05 3.90
N PHE A 13 -7.74 -2.77 4.35
CA PHE A 13 -6.46 -2.19 4.77
C PHE A 13 -5.83 -1.33 3.66
N LEU A 14 -5.74 -1.84 2.44
CA LEU A 14 -5.19 -1.10 1.30
C LEU A 14 -6.02 0.15 0.96
N SER A 15 -7.34 0.06 1.07
CA SER A 15 -8.23 1.21 0.90
C SER A 15 -7.96 2.29 1.95
N HIS A 16 -7.81 1.89 3.21
CA HIS A 16 -7.45 2.81 4.30
C HIS A 16 -6.07 3.42 4.11
N LEU A 17 -5.07 2.61 3.73
CA LEU A 17 -3.70 3.08 3.47
C LEU A 17 -3.68 4.16 2.37
N ARG A 18 -4.34 3.90 1.25
CA ARG A 18 -4.46 4.86 0.14
C ARG A 18 -5.21 6.12 0.56
N SER A 19 -6.25 5.97 1.37
CA SER A 19 -7.05 7.09 1.88
C SER A 19 -6.25 7.96 2.85
N ALA A 20 -5.46 7.36 3.74
CA ALA A 20 -4.57 8.06 4.66
C ALA A 20 -3.51 8.87 3.90
N ARG A 21 -2.88 8.29 2.87
CA ARG A 21 -1.94 9.03 2.01
C ARG A 21 -2.59 10.25 1.37
N LYS A 22 -3.79 10.08 0.80
CA LYS A 22 -4.53 11.19 0.17
C LYS A 22 -4.95 12.26 1.18
N ALA A 23 -5.41 11.86 2.37
CA ALA A 23 -5.78 12.78 3.44
C ALA A 23 -4.58 13.61 3.94
N ALA A 24 -3.37 13.02 3.91
CA ALA A 24 -2.12 13.73 4.17
C ALA A 24 -1.65 14.63 3.01
N GLY A 25 -2.37 14.66 1.87
CA GLY A 25 -1.99 15.44 0.69
C GLY A 25 -0.75 14.93 -0.04
N LEU A 26 -0.33 13.69 0.24
CA LEU A 26 0.91 13.14 -0.31
C LEU A 26 0.70 12.42 -1.64
N THR A 27 1.60 12.60 -2.58
CA THR A 27 1.69 11.78 -3.79
C THR A 27 2.35 10.43 -3.49
N GLN A 28 2.21 9.47 -4.40
CA GLN A 28 2.92 8.20 -4.28
C GLN A 28 4.44 8.37 -4.37
N GLU A 29 4.93 9.41 -5.07
CA GLU A 29 6.36 9.74 -5.15
C GLU A 29 6.90 10.29 -3.83
N GLN A 30 6.16 11.19 -3.17
CA GLN A 30 6.59 11.78 -1.90
C GLN A 30 6.72 10.73 -0.79
N ILE A 31 5.75 9.82 -0.68
CA ILE A 31 5.86 8.72 0.29
C ILE A 31 6.93 7.70 -0.12
N ALA A 32 7.10 7.44 -1.42
CA ALA A 32 8.16 6.55 -1.91
C ALA A 32 9.54 7.08 -1.53
N GLN A 33 9.79 8.39 -1.71
CA GLN A 33 11.03 9.04 -1.31
C GLN A 33 11.29 8.91 0.19
N SER A 34 10.25 9.11 1.01
CA SER A 34 10.34 8.97 2.47
C SER A 34 10.67 7.53 2.90
N LEU A 35 10.22 6.54 2.13
CA LEU A 35 10.47 5.12 2.35
C LEU A 35 11.75 4.60 1.67
N GLN A 36 12.50 5.47 0.97
CA GLN A 36 13.63 5.07 0.12
C GLN A 36 13.24 3.97 -0.89
N GLN A 37 12.04 4.08 -1.45
CA GLN A 37 11.47 3.17 -2.44
C GLN A 37 11.12 3.94 -3.72
N THR A 38 10.68 3.20 -4.74
CA THR A 38 10.15 3.79 -5.98
C THR A 38 8.67 4.08 -5.88
N GLN A 39 8.16 5.03 -6.66
CA GLN A 39 6.71 5.24 -6.79
C GLN A 39 5.98 3.96 -7.22
N SER A 40 6.60 3.16 -8.11
CA SER A 40 6.06 1.86 -8.55
C SER A 40 5.92 0.87 -7.39
N PHE A 41 6.86 0.86 -6.44
CA PHE A 41 6.74 0.06 -5.21
C PHE A 41 5.46 0.43 -4.45
N VAL A 42 5.26 1.73 -4.20
CA VAL A 42 4.09 2.23 -3.46
C VAL A 42 2.80 1.90 -4.20
N SER A 43 2.77 2.08 -5.52
CA SER A 43 1.62 1.72 -6.36
C SER A 43 1.29 0.22 -6.28
N LYS A 44 2.30 -0.65 -6.37
CA LYS A 44 2.12 -2.11 -6.23
C LYS A 44 1.60 -2.49 -4.85
N CYS A 45 2.07 -1.82 -3.79
CA CYS A 45 1.54 -2.01 -2.45
C CYS A 45 0.08 -1.58 -2.34
N GLU A 46 -0.28 -0.36 -2.79
CA GLU A 46 -1.66 0.14 -2.76
C GLU A 46 -2.64 -0.71 -3.60
N ARG A 47 -2.15 -1.40 -4.64
CA ARG A 47 -2.93 -2.34 -5.46
C ARG A 47 -2.96 -3.76 -4.92
N GLY A 48 -2.19 -4.07 -3.87
CA GLY A 48 -2.08 -5.42 -3.31
C GLY A 48 -1.24 -6.39 -4.14
N GLU A 49 -0.56 -5.92 -5.18
CA GLU A 49 0.40 -6.72 -5.95
C GLU A 49 1.69 -6.98 -5.16
N ARG A 50 1.98 -6.13 -4.17
CA ARG A 50 3.05 -6.33 -3.20
C ARG A 50 2.47 -6.30 -1.80
N ARG A 51 2.80 -7.32 -0.99
CA ARG A 51 2.38 -7.39 0.41
C ARG A 51 3.16 -6.38 1.24
N ILE A 52 2.45 -5.67 2.11
CA ILE A 52 3.06 -4.94 3.22
C ILE A 52 2.98 -5.86 4.44
N ASP A 53 4.13 -6.25 4.96
CA ASP A 53 4.25 -6.95 6.23
C ASP A 53 4.56 -5.92 7.33
N ILE A 54 3.82 -5.97 8.43
CA ILE A 54 4.05 -5.14 9.62
C ILE A 54 4.85 -5.99 10.61
N VAL A 55 5.98 -5.48 11.09
CA VAL A 55 6.80 -6.10 12.15
C VAL A 55 6.50 -5.41 13.47
#